data_AF-B9XIY3-F1
#
_entry.id   AF-B9XIY3-F1
#
_cell.length_a   1.000
_cell.length_b   1.000
_cell.length_c   1.000
_cell.angle_alpha   90.00
_cell.angle_beta   90.00
_cell.angle_gamma   90.00
#
_symmetry.space_group_name_H-M   'P 1'
#
loop_
_entity.id
_entity.type
_entity.pdbx_description
1 polymer ?
#
loop_
_entity_poly.entity_id
_entity_poly.type
_entity_poly.pdbx_seq_one_letter_code
_entity_poly.pdbx_strand_id
1 'polypeptide(L)'
;MSANIVELISHQIGGNTNRLSSLLGESPERTQHLAGAAIPTLLAGLTHVASTPEGAHRVQNAINEQEPDQETNFASRLTESSSMNPEASSNMLTNLFGAGLSSNLVAILGRFTGVRSSSVSGLLGSIAPLALGLIGKESKSMGGGASGITSYLNSQKSNIMGAMPSGLSTILGSIPGFGAATQPTTPATPTTRVEPELTHAGASPSLSGASAGSASGSRAETGHGRERTSPTRWLIPLILLAIVLWALYAWNRSRRTPATTEPGTMTEPATRTTLPAAGTTVPNASALSSGLQDTLTSATSTLGGITDANSAQQAVPQLNQISDKLNSMKSQMDLLPASAKPTVMNAAQPYTTKIQDLSAKVRAMPGVGEKIGPTLDKLDASVSSLKQSQ
;
A
#
# COMPACT_ATOMS: atom_id res chain seq x y z
N MET A 1 -0.32 -23.51 -19.37
CA MET A 1 -0.44 -22.24 -18.61
C MET A 1 0.20 -22.51 -17.26
N SER A 2 1.36 -21.93 -16.96
CA SER A 2 2.00 -22.10 -15.66
C SER A 2 1.12 -21.42 -14.61
N ALA A 3 0.77 -22.17 -13.56
CA ALA A 3 -0.05 -21.63 -12.48
C ALA A 3 0.72 -20.48 -11.81
N ASN A 4 0.06 -19.33 -11.64
CA ASN A 4 0.67 -18.18 -11.01
C ASN A 4 0.84 -18.45 -9.51
N ILE A 5 2.09 -18.41 -9.02
CA ILE A 5 2.39 -18.68 -7.61
C ILE A 5 1.67 -17.72 -6.65
N VAL A 6 1.46 -16.46 -7.07
CA VAL A 6 0.71 -15.48 -6.30
C VAL A 6 -0.74 -15.92 -6.14
N GLU A 7 -1.34 -16.43 -7.21
CA GLU A 7 -2.75 -16.86 -7.23
C GLU A 7 -2.96 -18.13 -6.42
N LEU A 8 -2.04 -19.10 -6.51
CA LEU A 8 -2.07 -20.33 -5.71
C LEU A 8 -2.00 -20.03 -4.20
N ILE A 9 -1.06 -19.16 -3.80
CA ILE A 9 -0.92 -18.76 -2.39
C ILE A 9 -2.14 -17.94 -1.94
N SER A 10 -2.63 -17.03 -2.79
CA SER A 10 -3.81 -16.21 -2.49
C SER A 10 -5.07 -17.06 -2.33
N HIS A 11 -5.25 -18.08 -3.16
CA HIS A 11 -6.39 -19.00 -3.06
C HIS A 11 -6.37 -19.76 -1.73
N GLN A 12 -5.21 -20.26 -1.33
CA GLN A 12 -5.03 -21.01 -0.07
C GLN A 12 -5.28 -20.13 1.17
N ILE A 13 -4.86 -18.86 1.13
CA ILE A 13 -5.07 -17.91 2.22
C ILE A 13 -6.50 -17.39 2.23
N GLY A 14 -7.08 -17.12 1.06
CA GLY A 14 -8.46 -16.66 0.90
C GLY A 14 -9.46 -17.57 1.62
N GLY A 15 -9.30 -18.89 1.46
CA GLY A 15 -10.13 -19.90 2.15
C GLY A 15 -10.01 -19.91 3.68
N ASN A 16 -8.96 -19.29 4.23
CA ASN A 16 -8.63 -19.34 5.67
C ASN A 16 -8.59 -17.95 6.34
N THR A 17 -9.08 -16.90 5.66
CA THR A 17 -8.96 -15.51 6.12
C THR A 17 -9.56 -15.28 7.51
N ASN A 18 -10.72 -15.87 7.80
CA ASN A 18 -11.38 -15.75 9.12
C ASN A 18 -10.58 -16.42 10.26
N ARG A 19 -9.83 -17.49 9.95
CA ARG A 19 -8.98 -18.16 10.94
C ARG A 19 -7.72 -17.35 11.18
N LEU A 20 -7.10 -16.87 10.11
CA LEU A 20 -5.94 -15.99 10.19
C LEU A 20 -6.27 -14.69 10.94
N SER A 21 -7.43 -14.08 10.70
CA SER A 21 -7.84 -12.87 11.41
C SER A 21 -8.00 -13.11 12.92
N SER A 22 -8.60 -14.25 13.31
CA SER A 22 -8.73 -14.64 14.72
C SER A 22 -7.38 -14.92 15.40
N LEU A 23 -6.44 -15.52 14.68
CA LEU A 23 -5.10 -15.85 15.19
C LEU A 23 -4.19 -14.63 15.28
N LEU A 24 -4.28 -13.71 14.31
CA LEU A 24 -3.48 -12.49 14.28
C LEU A 24 -4.02 -11.39 15.20
N GLY A 25 -5.22 -11.56 15.75
CA GLY A 25 -5.91 -10.53 16.52
C GLY A 25 -6.28 -9.30 15.70
N GLU A 26 -6.53 -9.49 14.40
CA GLU A 26 -6.83 -8.42 13.44
C GLU A 26 -8.21 -8.64 12.80
N SER A 27 -8.81 -7.58 12.25
CA SER A 27 -10.07 -7.66 11.50
C SER A 27 -9.89 -8.42 10.17
N PRO A 28 -10.88 -9.18 9.69
CA PRO A 28 -10.81 -9.91 8.41
C PRO A 28 -10.39 -9.03 7.22
N GLU A 29 -10.87 -7.79 7.17
CA GLU A 29 -10.58 -6.84 6.09
C GLU A 29 -9.09 -6.44 6.09
N ARG A 30 -8.53 -6.18 7.27
CA ARG A 30 -7.09 -5.89 7.43
C ARG A 30 -6.22 -7.10 7.14
N THR A 31 -6.65 -8.29 7.56
CA THR A 31 -5.95 -9.54 7.25
C THR A 31 -5.94 -9.80 5.74
N GLN A 32 -7.07 -9.57 5.06
CA GLN A 32 -7.16 -9.72 3.61
C GLN A 32 -6.32 -8.68 2.88
N HIS A 33 -6.36 -7.42 3.32
CA HIS A 33 -5.52 -6.36 2.75
C HIS A 33 -4.03 -6.62 2.99
N LEU A 34 -3.67 -7.10 4.18
CA LEU A 34 -2.32 -7.52 4.50
C LEU A 34 -1.89 -8.72 3.66
N ALA A 35 -2.72 -9.74 3.49
CA ALA A 35 -2.40 -10.88 2.63
C ALA A 35 -2.16 -10.44 1.18
N GLY A 36 -3.02 -9.57 0.65
CA GLY A 36 -2.89 -9.02 -0.70
C GLY A 36 -1.60 -8.21 -0.91
N ALA A 37 -1.06 -7.57 0.13
CA ALA A 37 0.23 -6.90 0.07
C ALA A 37 1.41 -7.84 0.39
N ALA A 38 1.23 -8.76 1.33
CA ALA A 38 2.28 -9.59 1.89
C ALA A 38 2.73 -10.68 0.93
N ILE A 39 1.82 -11.34 0.22
CA ILE A 39 2.14 -12.41 -0.72
C ILE A 39 3.07 -11.91 -1.84
N PRO A 40 2.69 -10.88 -2.64
CA PRO A 40 3.56 -10.40 -3.70
C PRO A 40 4.84 -9.77 -3.15
N THR A 41 4.82 -9.15 -1.95
CA THR A 41 6.03 -8.58 -1.34
C THR A 41 7.00 -9.65 -0.86
N LEU A 42 6.51 -10.72 -0.25
CA LEU A 42 7.31 -11.85 0.20
C LEU A 42 7.99 -12.51 -1.01
N LEU A 43 7.24 -12.76 -2.08
CA LEU A 43 7.77 -13.33 -3.32
C LEU A 43 8.78 -12.41 -3.99
N ALA A 44 8.54 -11.09 -3.96
CA ALA A 44 9.51 -10.11 -4.45
C ALA A 44 10.79 -10.11 -3.59
N GLY A 45 10.66 -10.21 -2.27
CA GLY A 45 11.78 -10.38 -1.34
C GLY A 45 12.58 -11.65 -1.60
N LEU A 46 11.91 -12.77 -1.86
CA LEU A 46 12.58 -14.03 -2.19
C LEU A 46 13.30 -13.94 -3.53
N THR A 47 12.67 -13.31 -4.52
CA THR A 47 13.29 -13.03 -5.82
C THR A 47 14.54 -12.17 -5.65
N HIS A 48 14.47 -11.15 -4.80
CA HIS A 48 15.61 -10.29 -4.49
C HIS A 48 16.75 -11.07 -3.80
N VAL A 49 16.44 -11.87 -2.77
CA VAL A 49 17.44 -12.71 -2.10
C VAL A 49 18.06 -13.70 -3.08
N ALA A 50 17.25 -14.42 -3.85
CA ALA A 50 17.70 -15.41 -4.83
C ALA A 50 18.44 -14.80 -6.04
N SER A 51 18.45 -13.48 -6.20
CA SER A 51 19.25 -12.80 -7.22
C SER A 51 20.75 -12.77 -6.88
N THR A 52 21.12 -13.13 -5.65
CA THR A 52 22.51 -13.28 -5.22
C THR A 52 22.87 -14.76 -5.05
N PRO A 53 24.12 -15.18 -5.34
CA PRO A 53 24.55 -16.56 -5.14
C PRO A 53 24.29 -17.04 -3.70
N GLU A 54 24.68 -16.25 -2.71
CA GLU A 54 24.53 -16.57 -1.29
C GLU A 54 23.06 -16.60 -0.85
N GLY A 55 22.22 -15.75 -1.44
CA GLY A 55 20.79 -15.75 -1.14
C GLY A 55 20.05 -16.93 -1.79
N ALA A 56 20.41 -17.33 -3.00
CA ALA A 56 19.82 -18.50 -3.64
C ALA A 56 20.14 -19.79 -2.86
N HIS A 57 21.35 -19.91 -2.30
CA HIS A 57 21.70 -21.00 -1.38
C HIS A 57 20.91 -20.96 -0.06
N ARG A 58 20.68 -19.77 0.51
CA ARG A 58 19.81 -19.63 1.71
C ARG A 58 18.39 -20.08 1.44
N VAL A 59 17.81 -19.68 0.29
CA VAL A 59 16.47 -20.11 -0.12
C VAL A 59 16.44 -21.62 -0.35
N GLN A 60 17.46 -22.20 -0.99
CA GLN A 60 17.56 -23.65 -1.16
C GLN A 60 17.64 -24.40 0.18
N ASN A 61 18.42 -23.91 1.14
CA ASN A 61 18.53 -24.53 2.47
C ASN A 61 17.19 -24.47 3.20
N ALA A 62 16.51 -23.33 3.16
CA ALA A 62 15.17 -23.20 3.75
C ALA A 62 14.13 -24.11 3.08
N ILE A 63 14.25 -24.36 1.77
CA ILE A 63 13.42 -25.33 1.05
C ILE A 63 13.75 -26.77 1.49
N ASN A 64 15.02 -27.10 1.69
CA ASN A 64 15.44 -28.43 2.14
C ASN A 64 15.02 -28.71 3.60
N GLU A 65 14.91 -27.66 4.41
CA GLU A 65 14.37 -27.71 5.77
C GLU A 65 12.84 -27.88 5.79
N GLN A 66 12.16 -27.67 4.65
CA GLN A 66 10.73 -27.94 4.51
C GLN A 66 10.53 -29.41 4.10
N GLU A 67 9.78 -30.18 4.92
CA GLU A 67 9.39 -31.53 4.52
C GLU A 67 8.47 -31.50 3.27
N PRO A 68 8.64 -32.45 2.33
CA PRO A 68 7.97 -32.43 1.02
C PRO A 68 6.43 -32.58 1.04
N ASP A 69 5.81 -32.91 2.17
CA ASP A 69 4.38 -33.22 2.31
C ASP A 69 3.58 -32.18 3.12
N GLN A 70 3.95 -30.90 3.06
CA GLN A 70 3.38 -29.85 3.93
C GLN A 70 2.14 -29.11 3.36
N GLU A 71 1.68 -29.41 2.14
CA GLU A 71 0.47 -28.78 1.54
C GLU A 71 -0.82 -29.18 2.28
N THR A 72 -0.93 -30.44 2.69
CA THR A 72 -2.04 -30.97 3.52
C THR A 72 -1.92 -30.52 4.97
N ASN A 73 -0.72 -30.18 5.41
CA ASN A 73 -0.42 -29.79 6.79
C ASN A 73 -0.55 -28.29 7.06
N PHE A 74 -0.71 -27.42 6.06
CA PHE A 74 -0.92 -25.98 6.33
C PHE A 74 -2.16 -25.73 7.17
N ALA A 75 -3.28 -26.40 6.85
CA ALA A 75 -4.52 -26.29 7.62
C ALA A 75 -4.37 -26.90 9.03
N SER A 76 -3.69 -28.05 9.14
CA SER A 76 -3.42 -28.75 10.39
C SER A 76 -2.47 -27.97 11.32
N ARG A 77 -1.45 -27.33 10.75
CA ARG A 77 -0.50 -26.47 11.48
C ARG A 77 -1.14 -25.15 11.87
N LEU A 78 -2.03 -24.59 11.05
CA LEU A 78 -2.80 -23.40 11.41
C LEU A 78 -3.76 -23.68 12.58
N THR A 79 -4.25 -24.92 12.72
CA THR A 79 -5.02 -25.35 13.89
C THR A 79 -4.17 -25.70 15.10
N GLU A 80 -2.91 -26.05 14.91
CA GLU A 80 -1.94 -26.26 15.98
C GLU A 80 -1.35 -24.89 16.39
N SER A 81 -2.03 -24.21 17.31
CA SER A 81 -1.72 -22.86 17.81
C SER A 81 -0.27 -22.65 18.31
N SER A 82 0.50 -23.72 18.50
CA SER A 82 1.93 -23.72 18.84
C SER A 82 2.84 -23.34 17.67
N SER A 83 2.33 -23.30 16.43
CA SER A 83 3.11 -23.06 15.21
C SER A 83 3.33 -21.58 14.88
N MET A 84 2.56 -20.66 15.48
CA MET A 84 2.76 -19.21 15.38
C MET A 84 3.65 -18.69 16.52
N ASN A 85 4.79 -19.34 16.76
CA ASN A 85 5.79 -18.72 17.61
C ASN A 85 6.39 -17.50 16.87
N PRO A 86 6.15 -16.25 17.34
CA PRO A 86 6.66 -15.07 16.68
C PRO A 86 8.19 -15.04 16.64
N GLU A 87 8.87 -15.67 17.59
CA GLU A 87 10.33 -15.78 17.64
C GLU A 87 10.85 -16.76 16.59
N ALA A 88 10.22 -17.93 16.46
CA ALA A 88 10.56 -18.89 15.41
C ALA A 88 10.35 -18.29 14.02
N SER A 89 9.24 -17.56 13.86
CA SER A 89 8.91 -16.84 12.63
C SER A 89 9.94 -15.74 12.34
N SER A 90 10.30 -14.91 13.32
CA SER A 90 11.29 -13.85 13.13
C SER A 90 12.68 -14.40 12.84
N ASN A 91 13.06 -15.52 13.48
CA ASN A 91 14.35 -16.16 13.26
C ASN A 91 14.42 -16.75 11.84
N MET A 92 13.37 -17.43 11.38
CA MET A 92 13.30 -17.94 10.02
C MET A 92 13.35 -16.79 8.99
N LEU A 93 12.57 -15.73 9.20
CA LEU A 93 12.58 -14.56 8.30
C LEU A 93 13.94 -13.86 8.31
N THR A 94 14.63 -13.82 9.45
CA THR A 94 15.99 -13.28 9.56
C THR A 94 17.01 -14.16 8.86
N ASN A 95 16.91 -15.48 8.96
CA ASN A 95 17.80 -16.41 8.27
C ASN A 95 17.58 -16.38 6.75
N LEU A 96 16.33 -16.20 6.31
CA LEU A 96 15.93 -16.18 4.91
C LEU A 96 16.24 -14.83 4.24
N PHE A 97 15.79 -13.73 4.84
CA PHE A 97 15.89 -12.38 4.27
C PHE A 97 17.06 -11.55 4.82
N GLY A 98 17.64 -11.95 5.95
CA GLY A 98 18.55 -11.11 6.73
C GLY A 98 17.81 -10.20 7.72
N ALA A 99 18.51 -9.75 8.76
CA ALA A 99 17.95 -8.90 9.81
C ALA A 99 17.47 -7.53 9.27
N GLY A 100 18.18 -6.98 8.29
CA GLY A 100 17.82 -5.70 7.67
C GLY A 100 16.52 -5.79 6.87
N LEU A 101 16.45 -6.73 5.92
CA LEU A 101 15.29 -6.83 5.03
C LEU A 101 14.04 -7.28 5.78
N SER A 102 14.14 -8.28 6.67
CA SER A 102 12.99 -8.76 7.46
C SER A 102 12.35 -7.63 8.30
N SER A 103 13.15 -6.85 9.02
CA SER A 103 12.67 -5.73 9.84
C SER A 103 12.01 -4.63 8.97
N ASN A 104 12.63 -4.28 7.84
CA ASN A 104 12.09 -3.27 6.93
C ASN A 104 10.78 -3.73 6.26
N LEU A 105 10.70 -4.99 5.83
CA LEU A 105 9.49 -5.55 5.24
C LEU A 105 8.33 -5.52 6.24
N VAL A 106 8.58 -5.95 7.48
CA VAL A 106 7.57 -5.92 8.55
C VAL A 106 7.12 -4.48 8.84
N ALA A 107 8.05 -3.54 8.91
CA ALA A 107 7.74 -2.12 9.14
C ALA A 107 6.94 -1.49 7.97
N ILE A 108 7.30 -1.79 6.73
CA ILE A 108 6.62 -1.25 5.54
C ILE A 108 5.22 -1.83 5.40
N LEU A 109 5.07 -3.15 5.54
CA LEU A 109 3.76 -3.79 5.47
C LEU A 109 2.86 -3.30 6.60
N GLY A 110 3.38 -3.18 7.83
CA GLY A 110 2.60 -2.64 8.94
C GLY A 110 2.13 -1.21 8.68
N ARG A 111 3.00 -0.36 8.13
CA ARG A 111 2.64 1.02 7.74
C ARG A 111 1.66 1.08 6.56
N PHE A 112 1.83 0.20 5.58
CA PHE A 112 0.99 0.16 4.38
C PHE A 112 -0.42 -0.35 4.69
N THR A 113 -0.52 -1.35 5.56
CA THR A 113 -1.78 -2.07 5.84
C THR A 113 -2.47 -1.62 7.13
N GLY A 114 -1.79 -0.82 7.95
CA GLY A 114 -2.27 -0.41 9.27
C GLY A 114 -2.28 -1.53 10.31
N VAL A 115 -1.59 -2.65 10.04
CA VAL A 115 -1.51 -3.84 10.90
C VAL A 115 -0.26 -3.80 11.78
N ARG A 116 -0.33 -4.39 12.97
CA ARG A 116 0.83 -4.45 13.88
C ARG A 116 1.94 -5.34 13.34
N SER A 117 3.19 -4.95 13.57
CA SER A 117 4.39 -5.70 13.14
C SER A 117 4.41 -7.17 13.57
N SER A 118 3.86 -7.50 14.74
CA SER A 118 3.74 -8.89 15.23
C SER A 118 2.81 -9.72 14.35
N SER A 119 1.68 -9.15 13.93
CA SER A 119 0.69 -9.81 13.08
C SER A 119 1.21 -9.94 11.64
N VAL A 120 1.97 -8.94 11.17
CA VAL A 120 2.71 -9.03 9.89
C VAL A 120 3.75 -10.14 9.93
N SER A 121 4.58 -10.20 10.98
CA SER A 121 5.60 -11.25 11.15
C SER A 121 4.97 -12.63 11.25
N GLY A 122 3.89 -12.78 12.04
CA GLY A 122 3.16 -14.05 12.15
C GLY A 122 2.54 -14.48 10.82
N LEU A 123 1.99 -13.54 10.05
CA LEU A 123 1.51 -13.84 8.71
C LEU A 123 2.65 -14.29 7.80
N LEU A 124 3.75 -13.52 7.72
CA LEU A 124 4.90 -13.86 6.88
C LEU A 124 5.52 -15.20 7.28
N GLY A 125 5.59 -15.50 8.57
CA GLY A 125 6.05 -16.79 9.12
C GLY A 125 5.15 -17.96 8.72
N SER A 126 3.85 -17.73 8.54
CA SER A 126 2.92 -18.74 8.04
C SER A 126 2.94 -18.90 6.51
N ILE A 127 3.11 -17.81 5.77
CA ILE A 127 3.10 -17.81 4.30
C ILE A 127 4.45 -18.28 3.72
N ALA A 128 5.57 -17.91 4.35
CA ALA A 128 6.90 -18.23 3.85
C ALA A 128 7.15 -19.73 3.63
N PRO A 129 6.78 -20.65 4.53
CA PRO A 129 6.84 -22.09 4.31
C PRO A 129 6.09 -22.52 3.04
N LEU A 130 4.85 -22.07 2.88
CA LEU A 130 4.03 -22.41 1.72
C LEU A 130 4.65 -21.89 0.41
N ALA A 131 5.15 -20.65 0.42
CA ALA A 131 5.84 -20.08 -0.73
C ALA A 131 7.11 -20.86 -1.07
N LEU A 132 7.93 -21.21 -0.07
CA LEU A 132 9.16 -21.99 -0.25
C LEU A 132 8.86 -23.39 -0.78
N GLY A 133 7.86 -24.09 -0.24
CA GLY A 133 7.46 -25.41 -0.71
C GLY A 133 7.03 -25.41 -2.18
N LEU A 134 6.22 -24.43 -2.58
CA LEU A 134 5.79 -24.26 -3.99
C LEU A 134 6.98 -23.93 -4.90
N ILE A 135 7.87 -23.02 -4.48
CA ILE A 135 9.09 -22.67 -5.23
C ILE A 135 10.00 -23.90 -5.37
N GLY A 136 10.16 -24.68 -4.30
CA GLY A 136 10.98 -25.90 -4.29
C GLY A 136 10.42 -27.00 -5.18
N LYS A 137 9.09 -27.16 -5.23
CA LYS A 137 8.43 -28.13 -6.11
C LYS A 137 8.62 -27.75 -7.58
N GLU A 138 8.41 -26.49 -7.91
CA GLU A 138 8.53 -26.01 -9.30
C GLU A 138 9.99 -25.93 -9.74
N SER A 139 10.92 -25.55 -8.85
CA SER A 139 12.35 -25.43 -9.18
C SER A 139 13.00 -26.78 -9.50
N LYS A 140 12.50 -27.89 -8.93
CA LYS A 140 12.94 -29.25 -9.31
C LYS A 140 12.76 -29.54 -10.80
N SER A 141 11.73 -28.96 -11.44
CA SER A 141 11.51 -29.10 -12.89
C SER A 141 12.50 -28.28 -13.74
N MET A 142 13.17 -27.28 -13.15
CA MET A 142 14.13 -26.38 -13.81
C MET A 142 15.59 -26.71 -13.46
N GLY A 143 15.90 -27.98 -13.16
CA GLY A 143 17.25 -28.43 -12.80
C GLY A 143 17.54 -28.42 -11.30
N GLY A 144 16.61 -27.95 -10.47
CA GLY A 144 16.73 -27.92 -9.01
C GLY A 144 17.80 -26.98 -8.49
N GLY A 145 17.96 -26.96 -7.17
CA GLY A 145 19.00 -26.17 -6.52
C GLY A 145 18.79 -24.65 -6.63
N ALA A 146 19.82 -23.91 -6.24
CA ALA A 146 19.87 -22.45 -6.30
C ALA A 146 19.57 -21.91 -7.72
N SER A 147 20.10 -22.54 -8.78
CA SER A 147 19.92 -22.10 -10.16
C SER A 147 18.50 -22.29 -10.70
N GLY A 148 17.84 -23.40 -10.35
CA GLY A 148 16.45 -23.65 -10.69
C GLY A 148 15.51 -22.66 -9.99
N ILE A 149 15.79 -22.35 -8.72
CA ILE A 149 15.03 -21.37 -7.94
C ILE A 149 15.12 -19.98 -8.57
N THR A 150 16.33 -19.50 -8.86
CA THR A 150 16.52 -18.17 -9.45
C THR A 150 15.87 -18.07 -10.84
N SER A 151 15.98 -19.12 -11.66
CA SER A 151 15.34 -19.18 -12.98
C SER A 151 13.82 -19.10 -12.89
N TYR A 152 13.23 -19.87 -11.97
CA TYR A 152 11.79 -19.86 -11.74
C TYR A 152 11.29 -18.51 -11.21
N LEU A 153 11.94 -17.95 -10.19
CA LEU A 153 11.55 -16.66 -9.61
C LEU A 153 11.69 -15.51 -10.61
N ASN A 154 12.73 -15.53 -11.47
CA ASN A 154 12.87 -14.55 -12.54
C ASN A 154 11.74 -14.67 -13.58
N SER A 155 11.30 -15.88 -13.90
CA SER A 155 10.14 -16.10 -14.78
C SER A 155 8.83 -15.57 -14.14
N GLN A 156 8.69 -15.67 -12.82
CA GLN A 156 7.51 -15.19 -12.09
C GLN A 156 7.55 -13.70 -11.74
N LYS A 157 8.68 -13.02 -11.93
CA LYS A 157 8.86 -11.61 -11.54
C LYS A 157 7.79 -10.69 -12.14
N SER A 158 7.43 -10.88 -13.41
CA SER A 158 6.38 -10.08 -14.06
C SER A 158 5.01 -10.28 -13.40
N ASN A 159 4.67 -11.53 -13.07
CA ASN A 159 3.44 -11.89 -12.37
C ASN A 159 3.40 -11.35 -10.94
N ILE A 160 4.53 -11.40 -10.23
CA ILE A 160 4.69 -10.86 -8.87
C ILE A 160 4.53 -9.34 -8.89
N MET A 161 5.14 -8.65 -9.85
CA MET A 161 5.02 -7.19 -10.01
C MET A 161 3.60 -6.77 -10.41
N GLY A 162 2.92 -7.53 -11.27
CA GLY A 162 1.54 -7.26 -11.66
C GLY A 162 0.54 -7.42 -10.50
N ALA A 163 0.86 -8.26 -9.51
CA ALA A 163 0.02 -8.48 -8.33
C ALA A 163 0.34 -7.55 -7.14
N MET A 164 1.42 -6.77 -7.21
CA MET A 164 1.76 -5.82 -6.15
C MET A 164 0.76 -4.65 -6.11
N PRO A 165 0.28 -4.26 -4.91
CA PRO A 165 -0.48 -3.03 -4.74
C PRO A 165 0.30 -1.80 -5.23
N SER A 166 -0.39 -0.91 -5.94
CA SER A 166 0.20 0.35 -6.41
C SER A 166 0.73 1.17 -5.24
N GLY A 167 1.95 1.71 -5.37
CA GLY A 167 2.64 2.44 -4.30
C GLY A 167 3.52 1.58 -3.40
N LEU A 168 3.23 0.28 -3.24
CA LEU A 168 4.08 -0.62 -2.47
C LEU A 168 5.41 -0.89 -3.19
N SER A 169 5.38 -1.02 -4.52
CA SER A 169 6.58 -1.19 -5.35
C SER A 169 7.55 -0.01 -5.24
N THR A 170 7.03 1.23 -5.19
CA THR A 170 7.83 2.45 -4.98
C THR A 170 8.48 2.46 -3.60
N ILE A 171 7.73 2.08 -2.56
CA ILE A 171 8.26 2.00 -1.19
C ILE A 171 9.29 0.88 -1.06
N LEU A 172 9.05 -0.27 -1.69
CA LEU A 172 9.96 -1.42 -1.67
C LEU A 172 11.26 -1.10 -2.42
N GLY A 173 11.18 -0.38 -3.55
CA GLY A 173 12.35 0.11 -4.28
C GLY A 173 13.19 1.13 -3.50
N SER A 174 12.62 1.78 -2.49
CA SER A 174 13.35 2.68 -1.59
C SER A 174 14.13 1.96 -0.48
N ILE A 175 13.95 0.64 -0.32
CA ILE A 175 14.73 -0.15 0.65
C ILE A 175 16.17 -0.31 0.15
N PRO A 176 17.17 0.08 0.95
CA PRO A 176 18.58 -0.22 0.66
C PRO A 176 18.78 -1.73 0.48
N GLY A 177 19.36 -2.13 -0.66
CA GLY A 177 19.49 -3.53 -1.07
C GLY A 177 18.48 -3.91 -2.15
N PHE A 178 17.20 -3.61 -1.98
CA PHE A 178 16.14 -4.02 -2.92
C PHE A 178 16.23 -3.32 -4.28
N GLY A 179 16.50 -2.01 -4.29
CA GLY A 179 16.59 -1.18 -5.50
C GLY A 179 17.92 -1.26 -6.25
N ALA A 180 18.94 -1.89 -5.68
CA ALA A 180 20.25 -2.05 -6.33
C ALA A 180 20.21 -3.08 -7.48
N ALA A 181 19.24 -3.99 -7.47
CA ALA A 181 19.00 -4.96 -8.55
C ALA A 181 18.15 -4.40 -9.71
N THR A 182 17.67 -3.16 -9.61
CA THR A 182 16.84 -2.50 -10.63
C THR A 182 17.46 -1.22 -11.18
N GLN A 183 18.64 -0.80 -10.71
CA GLN A 183 19.39 0.22 -11.42
C GLN A 183 19.93 -0.41 -12.72
N PRO A 184 19.60 0.16 -13.89
CA PRO A 184 20.36 -0.14 -15.08
C PRO A 184 21.80 0.29 -14.76
N THR A 185 22.69 -0.69 -14.62
CA THR A 185 24.12 -0.44 -14.65
C THR A 185 24.36 0.27 -15.96
N THR A 186 24.58 1.58 -15.93
CA THR A 186 25.19 2.28 -17.05
C THR A 186 26.46 1.48 -17.38
N PRO A 187 26.62 0.97 -18.61
CA PRO A 187 27.83 0.27 -18.98
C PRO A 187 28.99 1.22 -18.69
N ALA A 188 29.87 0.84 -17.77
CA ALA A 188 31.14 1.51 -17.62
C ALA A 188 31.85 1.34 -18.96
N THR A 189 31.89 2.42 -19.74
CA THR A 189 32.67 2.49 -20.95
C THR A 189 34.10 2.08 -20.58
N PRO A 190 34.66 1.01 -21.16
CA PRO A 190 36.07 0.75 -20.99
C PRO A 190 36.80 1.95 -21.60
N THR A 191 37.41 2.77 -20.76
CA THR A 191 38.43 3.72 -21.20
C THR A 191 39.57 2.87 -21.74
N THR A 192 39.51 2.58 -23.03
CA THR A 192 40.64 2.08 -23.81
C THR A 192 41.73 3.13 -23.69
N ARG A 193 42.65 2.89 -22.76
CA ARG A 193 43.94 3.56 -22.70
C ARG A 193 44.68 3.17 -23.97
N VAL A 194 44.60 4.05 -24.97
CA VAL A 194 45.46 3.97 -26.14
C VAL A 194 46.85 4.37 -25.66
N GLU A 195 47.72 3.39 -25.43
CA GLU A 195 49.16 3.58 -25.49
C GLU A 195 49.56 3.86 -26.94
N PRO A 196 50.29 4.94 -27.23
CA PRO A 196 51.20 4.98 -28.36
C PRO A 196 52.60 4.68 -27.83
N GLU A 197 53.12 3.52 -28.22
CA GLU A 197 54.55 3.26 -28.23
C GLU A 197 55.22 4.23 -29.22
N LEU A 198 56.32 4.86 -28.82
CA LEU A 198 57.62 4.87 -29.53
C LEU A 198 58.51 6.03 -29.04
N THR A 199 59.56 5.64 -28.31
CA THR A 199 60.95 6.12 -28.41
C THR A 199 61.22 7.62 -28.65
N HIS A 200 61.87 8.28 -27.70
CA HIS A 200 63.24 8.84 -27.84
C HIS A 200 63.73 9.46 -26.52
N ALA A 201 64.99 9.21 -26.23
CA ALA A 201 65.75 9.73 -25.10
C ALA A 201 66.26 11.14 -25.37
N GLY A 202 66.41 11.96 -24.32
CA GLY A 202 67.38 13.06 -24.29
C GLY A 202 66.86 14.43 -23.83
N ALA A 203 67.52 14.91 -22.76
CA ALA A 203 67.81 16.32 -22.41
C ALA A 203 66.71 17.25 -21.85
N SER A 204 66.98 17.71 -20.61
CA SER A 204 66.47 18.89 -19.89
C SER A 204 66.83 20.22 -20.59
N PRO A 205 66.67 21.42 -19.96
CA PRO A 205 65.59 22.06 -19.19
C PRO A 205 65.26 23.49 -19.74
N SER A 206 64.33 24.24 -19.13
CA SER A 206 64.52 25.66 -18.70
C SER A 206 63.21 26.47 -18.54
N LEU A 207 63.36 27.50 -17.72
CA LEU A 207 62.37 28.37 -17.06
C LEU A 207 61.95 29.57 -17.94
N SER A 208 60.79 30.18 -17.62
CA SER A 208 60.47 31.63 -17.62
C SER A 208 58.93 31.77 -17.70
N GLY A 209 58.20 32.59 -16.96
CA GLY A 209 58.49 33.79 -16.21
C GLY A 209 57.47 34.88 -16.59
N ALA A 210 56.81 35.50 -15.59
CA ALA A 210 56.04 36.77 -15.66
C ALA A 210 54.72 36.77 -16.48
N SER A 211 53.68 37.56 -16.20
CA SER A 211 53.36 38.60 -15.20
C SER A 211 51.87 38.94 -15.32
N ALA A 212 51.31 39.53 -14.26
CA ALA A 212 49.95 40.08 -14.18
C ALA A 212 49.69 41.25 -15.16
N GLY A 213 48.41 41.48 -15.49
CA GLY A 213 47.96 42.69 -16.19
C GLY A 213 46.44 42.72 -16.43
N SER A 214 45.74 43.57 -15.67
CA SER A 214 44.32 43.89 -15.77
C SER A 214 43.92 44.60 -17.06
N ALA A 215 42.65 44.50 -17.48
CA ALA A 215 41.68 45.62 -17.57
C ALA A 215 40.60 45.45 -18.67
N SER A 216 39.34 45.55 -18.23
CA SER A 216 38.23 46.39 -18.73
C SER A 216 37.75 46.38 -20.20
N GLY A 217 36.43 46.19 -20.32
CA GLY A 217 35.56 46.81 -21.35
C GLY A 217 35.45 46.03 -22.67
N SER A 218 34.31 45.89 -23.34
CA SER A 218 33.01 46.56 -23.22
C SER A 218 31.96 45.83 -24.09
N ARG A 219 30.71 46.18 -23.81
CA ARG A 219 29.39 45.78 -24.31
C ARG A 219 29.19 45.79 -25.83
N ALA A 220 28.40 44.82 -26.33
CA ALA A 220 27.41 45.05 -27.40
C ALA A 220 26.23 44.05 -27.28
N GLU A 221 25.02 44.60 -27.27
CA GLU A 221 23.72 43.95 -27.13
C GLU A 221 23.18 43.38 -28.46
N THR A 222 22.37 42.33 -28.36
CA THR A 222 21.11 42.05 -29.08
C THR A 222 20.59 40.72 -28.51
N GLY A 223 19.35 40.45 -28.10
CA GLY A 223 18.09 41.17 -28.08
C GLY A 223 16.97 40.11 -28.08
N HIS A 224 16.03 40.22 -27.11
CA HIS A 224 14.66 39.66 -27.05
C HIS A 224 14.37 38.26 -26.47
N GLY A 225 13.62 38.26 -25.36
CA GLY A 225 12.90 37.12 -24.79
C GLY A 225 12.50 37.27 -23.32
N ARG A 226 11.82 38.36 -22.95
CA ARG A 226 11.45 38.68 -21.56
C ARG A 226 10.09 38.08 -21.21
N GLU A 227 10.07 36.87 -20.63
CA GLU A 227 8.87 36.36 -19.94
C GLU A 227 8.81 36.92 -18.51
N ARG A 228 7.68 37.58 -18.22
CA ARG A 228 7.37 38.18 -16.92
C ARG A 228 6.90 37.08 -15.96
N THR A 229 7.73 36.69 -14.99
CA THR A 229 7.30 35.83 -13.90
C THR A 229 6.81 36.67 -12.72
N SER A 230 5.55 36.42 -12.35
CA SER A 230 4.78 37.15 -11.33
C SER A 230 5.26 36.86 -9.89
N PRO A 231 5.36 37.86 -9.00
CA PRO A 231 5.90 37.74 -7.63
C PRO A 231 5.00 36.99 -6.62
N THR A 232 3.85 36.44 -7.01
CA THR A 232 2.92 35.75 -6.10
C THR A 232 3.32 34.31 -5.73
N ARG A 233 4.38 33.76 -6.35
CA ARG A 233 4.88 32.40 -6.06
C ARG A 233 5.59 32.25 -4.71
N TRP A 234 5.96 33.36 -4.06
CA TRP A 234 6.60 33.31 -2.74
C TRP A 234 5.61 33.10 -1.58
N LEU A 235 4.30 33.28 -1.81
CA LEU A 235 3.27 33.05 -0.78
C LEU A 235 2.89 31.56 -0.61
N ILE A 236 3.10 30.74 -1.64
CA ILE A 236 2.77 29.30 -1.66
C ILE A 236 3.58 28.48 -0.63
N PRO A 237 4.91 28.65 -0.47
CA PRO A 237 5.64 27.93 0.57
C PRO A 237 5.23 28.36 1.98
N LEU A 238 4.80 29.61 2.17
CA LEU A 238 4.45 30.15 3.49
C LEU A 238 3.11 29.61 3.98
N ILE A 239 2.14 29.43 3.08
CA ILE A 239 0.86 28.77 3.39
C ILE A 239 1.04 27.28 3.65
N LEU A 240 1.90 26.59 2.88
CA LEU A 240 2.21 25.18 3.15
C LEU A 240 2.92 24.99 4.49
N LEU A 241 3.81 25.90 4.87
CA LEU A 241 4.45 25.88 6.18
C LEU A 241 3.43 26.09 7.32
N ALA A 242 2.47 27.00 7.14
CA ALA A 242 1.40 27.23 8.10
C ALA A 242 0.48 26.00 8.26
N ILE A 243 0.19 25.28 7.17
CA ILE A 243 -0.59 24.03 7.19
C ILE A 243 0.19 22.91 7.89
N VAL A 244 1.50 22.80 7.65
CA VAL A 244 2.36 21.81 8.31
C VAL A 244 2.51 22.12 9.81
N LEU A 245 2.67 23.39 10.18
CA LEU A 245 2.72 23.83 11.58
C LEU A 245 1.38 23.62 12.28
N TRP A 246 0.26 23.86 11.60
CA TRP A 246 -1.07 23.57 12.14
C TRP A 246 -1.31 22.07 12.29
N ALA A 247 -0.91 21.25 11.32
CA ALA A 247 -0.99 19.79 11.39
C ALA A 247 -0.13 19.22 12.53
N LEU A 248 1.08 19.76 12.75
CA LEU A 248 1.93 19.40 13.89
C LEU A 248 1.35 19.88 15.23
N TYR A 249 0.76 21.07 15.29
CA TYR A 249 0.10 21.58 16.49
C TYR A 249 -1.15 20.76 16.85
N ALA A 250 -1.95 20.38 15.86
CA ALA A 250 -3.11 19.50 16.01
C ALA A 250 -2.70 18.07 16.41
N TRP A 251 -1.58 17.56 15.89
CA TRP A 251 -1.00 16.29 16.32
C TRP A 251 -0.55 16.36 17.78
N ASN A 252 0.16 17.43 18.18
CA ASN A 252 0.69 17.57 19.53
C ASN A 252 -0.43 17.74 20.59
N ARG A 253 -1.54 18.41 20.24
CA ARG A 253 -2.74 18.48 21.11
C ARG A 253 -3.46 17.14 21.26
N SER A 254 -3.48 16.31 20.21
CA SER A 254 -4.12 14.99 20.25
C SER A 254 -3.33 13.95 21.07
N ARG A 255 -2.10 14.29 21.52
CA ARG A 255 -1.28 13.47 22.42
C ARG A 255 -1.38 13.89 23.90
N ARG A 256 -2.23 14.85 24.28
CA ARG A 256 -2.44 15.28 25.67
C ARG A 256 -3.89 15.07 26.11
N THR A 257 -4.28 13.82 26.31
CA THR A 257 -5.29 13.48 27.32
C THR A 257 -4.56 12.84 28.50
N PRO A 258 -4.47 13.51 29.67
CA PRO A 258 -3.95 12.89 30.88
C PRO A 258 -4.92 11.79 31.32
N ALA A 259 -4.38 10.59 31.56
CA ALA A 259 -5.10 9.55 32.28
C ALA A 259 -5.34 10.04 33.71
N THR A 260 -6.58 10.43 34.02
CA THR A 260 -7.04 10.51 35.40
C THR A 260 -7.22 9.07 35.88
N THR A 261 -6.24 8.63 36.66
CA THR A 261 -6.33 7.47 37.56
C THR A 261 -7.42 7.74 38.59
N GLU A 262 -8.50 6.95 38.56
CA GLU A 262 -9.29 6.63 39.74
C GLU A 262 -9.31 5.10 39.94
N PRO A 263 -9.15 4.62 41.19
CA PRO A 263 -8.97 3.21 41.50
C PRO A 263 -10.31 2.47 41.52
N GLY A 264 -10.51 1.60 40.53
CA GLY A 264 -11.63 0.65 40.47
C GLY A 264 -11.17 -0.76 40.84
N THR A 265 -11.45 -1.13 42.08
CA THR A 265 -11.54 -2.45 42.71
C THR A 265 -11.43 -3.70 41.82
N MET A 266 -10.52 -4.60 42.22
CA MET A 266 -10.40 -5.99 41.79
C MET A 266 -11.74 -6.74 41.84
N THR A 267 -12.19 -7.33 40.73
CA THR A 267 -13.02 -8.55 40.74
C THR A 267 -12.92 -9.28 39.38
N GLU A 268 -12.04 -10.27 39.33
CA GLU A 268 -12.21 -11.51 38.55
C GLU A 268 -12.45 -12.61 39.62
N PRO A 269 -13.21 -13.72 39.43
CA PRO A 269 -13.52 -14.45 38.18
C PRO A 269 -14.98 -14.86 37.99
N ALA A 270 -15.34 -15.22 36.75
CA ALA A 270 -15.99 -16.51 36.45
C ALA A 270 -16.30 -16.65 34.95
N THR A 271 -15.65 -17.66 34.37
CA THR A 271 -16.01 -18.34 33.13
C THR A 271 -17.51 -18.64 33.04
N ARG A 272 -18.18 -18.16 31.99
CA ARG A 272 -19.35 -18.84 31.42
C ARG A 272 -19.28 -18.83 29.90
N THR A 273 -18.86 -19.98 29.38
CA THR A 273 -19.23 -20.49 28.06
C THR A 273 -20.72 -20.23 27.80
N THR A 274 -21.03 -19.45 26.77
CA THR A 274 -22.37 -19.43 26.16
C THR A 274 -22.24 -19.88 24.71
N LEU A 275 -22.93 -20.99 24.43
CA LEU A 275 -23.16 -21.59 23.11
C LEU A 275 -23.94 -20.61 22.19
N PRO A 276 -23.88 -20.78 20.86
CA PRO A 276 -24.41 -19.84 19.90
C PRO A 276 -25.93 -19.97 19.80
N ALA A 277 -26.66 -18.88 20.05
CA ALA A 277 -28.07 -18.75 19.71
C ALA A 277 -28.20 -18.07 18.34
N ALA A 278 -28.82 -18.78 17.40
CA ALA A 278 -29.19 -18.28 16.10
C ALA A 278 -30.27 -17.18 16.20
N GLY A 279 -30.21 -16.21 15.28
CA GLY A 279 -31.37 -15.44 14.80
C GLY A 279 -31.73 -14.19 15.60
N THR A 280 -31.16 -13.04 15.21
CA THR A 280 -31.85 -11.82 14.74
C THR A 280 -30.75 -10.79 14.48
N THR A 281 -30.31 -10.64 13.23
CA THR A 281 -29.36 -9.59 12.84
C THR A 281 -30.06 -8.25 12.93
N VAL A 282 -30.02 -7.63 14.10
CA VAL A 282 -30.40 -6.23 14.24
C VAL A 282 -29.40 -5.43 13.39
N PRO A 283 -29.86 -4.61 12.43
CA PRO A 283 -28.97 -3.73 11.68
C PRO A 283 -28.20 -2.85 12.67
N ASN A 284 -26.88 -3.02 12.72
CA ASN A 284 -26.04 -2.24 13.62
C ASN A 284 -25.95 -0.80 13.09
N ALA A 285 -26.51 0.16 13.85
CA ALA A 285 -26.50 1.57 13.49
C ALA A 285 -25.07 2.12 13.27
N SER A 286 -24.07 1.57 13.97
CA SER A 286 -22.67 1.94 13.78
C SER A 286 -22.15 1.49 12.43
N ALA A 287 -22.40 0.23 12.04
CA ALA A 287 -21.98 -0.29 10.73
C ALA A 287 -22.69 0.43 9.57
N LEU A 288 -23.98 0.77 9.74
CA LEU A 288 -24.72 1.55 8.76
C LEU A 288 -24.19 2.99 8.66
N SER A 289 -23.85 3.62 9.78
CA SER A 289 -23.26 4.97 9.79
C SER A 289 -21.91 5.02 9.10
N SER A 290 -21.05 4.02 9.32
CA SER A 290 -19.76 3.91 8.63
C SER A 290 -19.94 3.66 7.14
N GLY A 291 -20.78 2.69 6.75
CA GLY A 291 -21.03 2.40 5.34
C GLY A 291 -21.64 3.60 4.58
N LEU A 292 -22.51 4.36 5.25
CA LEU A 292 -23.06 5.61 4.72
C LEU A 292 -21.97 6.67 4.55
N GLN A 293 -21.11 6.85 5.57
CA GLN A 293 -20.01 7.80 5.52
C GLN A 293 -18.99 7.44 4.41
N ASP A 294 -18.67 6.16 4.23
CA ASP A 294 -17.79 5.66 3.17
C ASP A 294 -18.38 5.89 1.79
N THR A 295 -19.68 5.64 1.62
CA THR A 295 -20.36 5.82 0.34
C THR A 295 -20.49 7.30 -0.01
N LEU A 296 -20.80 8.16 0.98
CA LEU A 296 -20.85 9.62 0.80
C LEU A 296 -19.45 10.22 0.55
N THR A 297 -18.41 9.66 1.18
CA THR A 297 -17.01 10.05 0.93
C THR A 297 -16.59 9.66 -0.49
N SER A 298 -16.96 8.45 -0.93
CA SER A 298 -16.74 8.00 -2.30
C SER A 298 -17.47 8.90 -3.30
N ALA A 299 -18.73 9.27 -3.05
CA ALA A 299 -19.47 10.22 -3.87
C ALA A 299 -18.76 11.58 -3.97
N THR A 300 -18.33 12.13 -2.84
CA THR A 300 -17.59 13.39 -2.78
C THR A 300 -16.27 13.31 -3.56
N SER A 301 -15.55 12.18 -3.46
CA SER A 301 -14.30 11.95 -4.18
C SER A 301 -14.52 11.81 -5.69
N THR A 302 -15.51 11.03 -6.11
CA THR A 302 -15.86 10.85 -7.52
C THR A 302 -16.30 12.18 -8.12
N LEU A 303 -17.19 12.92 -7.47
CA LEU A 303 -17.60 14.27 -7.89
C LEU A 303 -16.44 15.27 -7.91
N GLY A 304 -15.54 15.20 -6.93
CA GLY A 304 -14.35 16.04 -6.86
C GLY A 304 -13.31 15.73 -7.94
N GLY A 305 -13.28 14.49 -8.44
CA GLY A 305 -12.42 14.04 -9.54
C GLY A 305 -12.97 14.34 -10.93
N ILE A 306 -14.23 14.76 -11.06
CA ILE A 306 -14.81 15.17 -12.35
C ILE A 306 -14.38 16.60 -12.65
N THR A 307 -13.37 16.73 -13.52
CA THR A 307 -12.87 18.04 -13.99
C THR A 307 -13.20 18.33 -15.44
N ASP A 308 -13.69 17.33 -16.18
CA ASP A 308 -13.88 17.39 -17.63
C ASP A 308 -14.91 16.34 -18.08
N ALA A 309 -15.35 16.43 -19.34
CA ALA A 309 -16.39 15.56 -19.90
C ALA A 309 -15.97 14.08 -20.00
N ASN A 310 -14.67 13.76 -20.11
CA ASN A 310 -14.20 12.38 -20.16
C ASN A 310 -14.21 11.77 -18.76
N SER A 311 -13.67 12.49 -17.78
CA SER A 311 -13.73 12.12 -16.35
C SER A 311 -15.17 11.96 -15.86
N ALA A 312 -16.09 12.82 -16.34
CA ALA A 312 -17.52 12.67 -16.08
C ALA A 312 -18.06 11.34 -16.64
N GLN A 313 -17.69 10.99 -17.86
CA GLN A 313 -18.18 9.79 -18.53
C GLN A 313 -17.64 8.50 -17.87
N GLN A 314 -16.42 8.53 -17.34
CA GLN A 314 -15.86 7.45 -16.51
C GLN A 314 -16.47 7.36 -15.11
N ALA A 315 -16.96 8.48 -14.58
CA ALA A 315 -17.61 8.52 -13.28
C ALA A 315 -19.08 8.04 -13.30
N VAL A 316 -19.74 8.03 -14.46
CA VAL A 316 -21.14 7.55 -14.61
C VAL A 316 -21.42 6.20 -13.94
N PRO A 317 -20.65 5.11 -14.19
CA PRO A 317 -20.90 3.83 -13.54
C PRO A 317 -20.72 3.89 -12.01
N GLN A 318 -19.72 4.64 -11.53
CA GLN A 318 -19.48 4.79 -10.09
C GLN A 318 -20.60 5.57 -9.41
N LEU A 319 -21.09 6.65 -10.02
CA LEU A 319 -22.19 7.44 -9.47
C LEU A 319 -23.51 6.66 -9.45
N ASN A 320 -23.75 5.78 -10.44
CA ASN A 320 -24.89 4.86 -10.38
C ASN A 320 -24.76 3.87 -9.22
N GLN A 321 -23.59 3.22 -9.06
CA GLN A 321 -23.35 2.29 -7.94
C GLN A 321 -23.50 2.95 -6.57
N ILE A 322 -23.05 4.21 -6.45
CA ILE A 322 -23.18 5.01 -5.23
C ILE A 322 -24.66 5.31 -4.95
N SER A 323 -25.43 5.67 -5.97
CA SER A 323 -26.88 5.91 -5.84
C SER A 323 -27.63 4.63 -5.42
N ASP A 324 -27.29 3.48 -6.02
CA ASP A 324 -27.88 2.18 -5.67
C ASP A 324 -27.55 1.77 -4.23
N LYS A 325 -26.30 1.98 -3.79
CA LYS A 325 -25.88 1.75 -2.41
C LYS A 325 -26.60 2.68 -1.43
N LEU A 326 -26.76 3.96 -1.77
CA LEU A 326 -27.53 4.91 -0.95
C LEU A 326 -28.99 4.46 -0.78
N ASN A 327 -29.64 4.02 -1.85
CA ASN A 327 -31.01 3.51 -1.79
C ASN A 327 -31.13 2.22 -0.96
N SER A 328 -30.13 1.34 -1.06
CA SER A 328 -30.06 0.12 -0.25
C SER A 328 -29.89 0.45 1.25
N MET A 329 -28.99 1.39 1.57
CA MET A 329 -28.77 1.85 2.95
C MET A 329 -29.98 2.60 3.51
N LYS A 330 -30.70 3.36 2.69
CA LYS A 330 -31.98 3.95 3.09
C LYS A 330 -32.99 2.88 3.47
N SER A 331 -33.10 1.82 2.68
CA SER A 331 -33.99 0.68 3.00
C SER A 331 -33.62 0.04 4.35
N GLN A 332 -32.31 -0.08 4.63
CA GLN A 332 -31.81 -0.51 5.93
C GLN A 332 -32.09 0.52 7.04
N MET A 333 -32.03 1.81 6.75
CA MET A 333 -32.35 2.91 7.68
C MET A 333 -33.83 2.93 8.08
N ASP A 334 -34.74 2.57 7.19
CA ASP A 334 -36.16 2.47 7.50
C ASP A 334 -36.49 1.29 8.42
N LEU A 335 -35.62 0.25 8.45
CA LEU A 335 -35.68 -0.87 9.39
C LEU A 335 -35.09 -0.53 10.77
N LEU A 336 -34.41 0.61 10.93
CA LEU A 336 -33.85 1.02 12.22
C LEU A 336 -34.93 1.62 13.16
N PRO A 337 -34.81 1.40 14.48
CA PRO A 337 -35.66 2.08 15.46
C PRO A 337 -35.44 3.60 15.39
N ALA A 338 -36.53 4.36 15.61
CA ALA A 338 -36.54 5.82 15.50
C ALA A 338 -35.43 6.51 16.34
N SER A 339 -35.00 5.88 17.43
CA SER A 339 -33.92 6.36 18.32
C SER A 339 -32.52 6.36 17.67
N ALA A 340 -32.29 5.56 16.63
CA ALA A 340 -30.98 5.39 16.00
C ALA A 340 -30.82 6.17 14.68
N LYS A 341 -31.94 6.50 14.03
CA LYS A 341 -31.98 7.32 12.80
C LYS A 341 -31.27 8.68 12.93
N PRO A 342 -31.43 9.48 14.01
CA PRO A 342 -30.79 10.80 14.11
C PRO A 342 -29.27 10.72 14.20
N THR A 343 -28.71 9.68 14.81
CA THR A 343 -27.24 9.48 14.92
C THR A 343 -26.62 9.25 13.54
N VAL A 344 -27.24 8.42 12.72
CA VAL A 344 -26.80 8.15 11.34
C VAL A 344 -26.93 9.41 10.48
N MET A 345 -28.02 10.17 10.65
CA MET A 345 -28.27 11.39 9.88
C MET A 345 -27.29 12.53 10.22
N ASN A 346 -26.99 12.72 11.51
CA ASN A 346 -26.02 13.73 11.96
C ASN A 346 -24.60 13.46 11.45
N ALA A 347 -24.23 12.18 11.30
CA ALA A 347 -22.94 11.81 10.70
C ALA A 347 -22.89 12.09 9.18
N ALA A 348 -24.02 11.99 8.48
CA ALA A 348 -24.12 12.17 7.03
C ALA A 348 -24.27 13.65 6.59
N GLN A 349 -24.88 14.49 7.43
CA GLN A 349 -25.12 15.93 7.23
C GLN A 349 -23.97 16.70 6.53
N PRO A 350 -22.73 16.67 7.05
CA PRO A 350 -21.64 17.46 6.45
C PRO A 350 -21.26 17.01 5.03
N TYR A 351 -21.54 15.76 4.68
CA TYR A 351 -21.23 15.21 3.36
C TYR A 351 -22.32 15.51 2.35
N THR A 352 -23.59 15.52 2.78
CA THR A 352 -24.70 15.90 1.91
C THR A 352 -24.51 17.31 1.35
N THR A 353 -24.12 18.27 2.18
CA THR A 353 -23.86 19.65 1.74
C THR A 353 -22.68 19.73 0.76
N LYS A 354 -21.61 18.96 0.99
CA LYS A 354 -20.46 18.90 0.08
C LYS A 354 -20.81 18.27 -1.26
N ILE A 355 -21.62 17.22 -1.27
CA ILE A 355 -22.08 16.57 -2.50
C ILE A 355 -22.96 17.53 -3.31
N GLN A 356 -23.84 18.30 -2.64
CA GLN A 356 -24.65 19.31 -3.31
C GLN A 356 -23.79 20.41 -3.95
N ASP A 357 -22.82 20.95 -3.22
CA ASP A 357 -21.89 21.98 -3.73
C ASP A 357 -21.08 21.47 -4.93
N LEU A 358 -20.51 20.26 -4.82
CA LEU A 358 -19.77 19.64 -5.92
C LEU A 358 -20.67 19.30 -7.11
N SER A 359 -21.91 18.85 -6.87
CA SER A 359 -22.86 18.57 -7.96
C SER A 359 -23.21 19.85 -8.74
N ALA A 360 -23.39 20.98 -8.06
CA ALA A 360 -23.63 22.27 -8.69
C ALA A 360 -22.40 22.72 -9.51
N LYS A 361 -21.20 22.53 -8.96
CA LYS A 361 -19.94 22.82 -9.64
C LYS A 361 -19.74 21.96 -10.89
N VAL A 362 -20.04 20.66 -10.83
CA VAL A 362 -19.95 19.72 -11.95
C VAL A 362 -21.01 20.02 -13.01
N ARG A 363 -22.23 20.42 -12.62
CA ARG A 363 -23.28 20.87 -13.55
C ARG A 363 -22.94 22.15 -14.29
N ALA A 364 -22.22 23.06 -13.65
CA ALA A 364 -21.76 24.32 -14.26
C ALA A 364 -20.62 24.13 -15.28
N MET A 365 -20.05 22.92 -15.40
CA MET A 365 -18.98 22.65 -16.36
C MET A 365 -19.53 22.42 -17.79
N PRO A 366 -18.97 23.08 -18.81
CA PRO A 366 -19.41 22.93 -20.20
C PRO A 366 -19.15 21.50 -20.72
N GLY A 367 -20.17 20.87 -21.32
CA GLY A 367 -20.11 19.52 -21.89
C GLY A 367 -20.24 18.36 -20.89
N VAL A 368 -20.17 18.64 -19.58
CA VAL A 368 -20.33 17.65 -18.50
C VAL A 368 -21.81 17.48 -18.15
N GLY A 369 -22.53 18.59 -17.94
CA GLY A 369 -23.93 18.59 -17.54
C GLY A 369 -24.87 17.79 -18.45
N GLU A 370 -24.66 17.82 -19.77
CA GLU A 370 -25.50 17.08 -20.73
C GLU A 370 -25.26 15.56 -20.70
N LYS A 371 -24.05 15.12 -20.34
CA LYS A 371 -23.67 13.70 -20.34
C LYS A 371 -23.92 13.01 -19.00
N ILE A 372 -23.80 13.74 -17.90
CA ILE A 372 -23.93 13.19 -16.55
C ILE A 372 -25.13 13.73 -15.78
N GLY A 373 -25.90 14.66 -16.35
CA GLY A 373 -27.13 15.21 -15.79
C GLY A 373 -28.05 14.13 -15.19
N PRO A 374 -28.45 13.10 -15.95
CA PRO A 374 -29.34 12.04 -15.45
C PRO A 374 -28.79 11.30 -14.23
N THR A 375 -27.47 11.12 -14.18
CA THR A 375 -26.79 10.40 -13.08
C THR A 375 -26.64 11.30 -11.85
N LEU A 376 -26.42 12.61 -12.06
CA LEU A 376 -26.42 13.62 -11.00
C LEU A 376 -27.81 13.82 -10.40
N ASP A 377 -28.86 13.79 -11.22
CA ASP A 377 -30.25 13.84 -10.75
C ASP A 377 -30.61 12.61 -9.91
N LYS A 378 -30.19 11.42 -10.33
CA LYS A 378 -30.35 10.20 -9.51
C LYS A 378 -29.61 10.30 -8.18
N LEU A 379 -28.38 10.79 -8.19
CA LEU A 379 -27.59 10.93 -6.97
C LEU A 379 -28.24 11.95 -6.02
N ASP A 380 -28.66 13.11 -6.53
CA ASP A 380 -29.32 14.13 -5.73
C ASP A 380 -30.66 13.63 -5.15
N ALA A 381 -31.43 12.87 -5.95
CA ALA A 381 -32.64 12.20 -5.49
C ALA A 381 -32.35 11.18 -4.38
N SER A 382 -31.31 10.35 -4.53
CA SER A 382 -30.90 9.38 -3.50
C SER A 382 -30.44 10.08 -2.22
N VAL A 383 -29.65 11.15 -2.33
CA VAL A 383 -29.17 11.93 -1.17
C VAL A 383 -30.32 12.66 -0.47
N SER A 384 -31.26 13.21 -1.25
CA SER A 384 -32.47 13.87 -0.71
C SER A 384 -33.43 12.88 -0.06
N SER A 385 -33.58 11.68 -0.64
CA SER A 385 -34.41 10.62 -0.05
C SER A 385 -33.88 10.16 1.31
N LEU A 386 -32.56 10.25 1.52
CA LEU A 386 -31.94 9.95 2.80
C LEU A 386 -32.43 10.93 3.87
N LYS A 387 -32.41 12.24 3.58
CA LYS A 387 -32.94 13.29 4.48
C LYS A 387 -34.42 13.12 4.81
N GLN A 388 -35.18 12.53 3.90
CA GLN A 388 -36.62 12.32 4.03
C GLN A 388 -36.99 11.10 4.89
N SER A 389 -36.02 10.25 5.29
CA SER A 389 -36.20 9.13 6.24
C SER A 389 -36.16 9.55 7.72
N GLN A 390 -36.15 10.86 8.01
CA GLN A 390 -36.19 11.39 9.38
C GLN A 390 -37.53 11.11 10.07
#